data_AF-A0AAW6TYY6-F1
#
_entry.id   AF-A0AAW6TYY6-F1
#
_cell.length_a   1.000
_cell.length_b   1.000
_cell.length_c   1.000
_cell.angle_alpha   90.00
_cell.angle_beta   90.00
_cell.angle_gamma   90.00
#
_symmetry.space_group_name_H-M   'P 1'
#
loop_
_entity.id
_entity.type
_entity.pdbx_description
1 polymer ?
#
loop_
_entity_poly.entity_id
_entity_poly.type
_entity_poly.pdbx_seq_one_letter_code
_entity_poly.pdbx_strand_id
1 'polypeptide(L)'
;MSIAGDSLRFCQMFEGELLAELMLRYWEHPRADDADYRNGLIENAAAAIRASMDGNKLMEDIEPSQMNFVAAVWYAEWAGLQSESSEISATDLRLRESWLETVRRAMPSCFCNQDDLPK
;
A
#
# COMPACT_ATOMS: atom_id res chain seq x y z
N MET A 1 -1.63 5.46 20.98
CA MET A 1 -2.05 6.03 19.69
C MET A 1 -1.32 5.23 18.63
N SER A 2 -2.01 4.50 17.76
CA SER A 2 -1.35 3.65 16.75
C SER A 2 -1.44 4.35 15.40
N ILE A 3 -0.36 4.32 14.63
CA ILE A 3 -0.31 4.86 13.27
C ILE A 3 -1.35 4.14 12.39
N ALA A 4 -1.57 2.85 12.65
CA ALA A 4 -2.61 2.08 11.98
C ALA A 4 -4.02 2.64 12.22
N GLY A 5 -4.36 3.04 13.46
CA GLY A 5 -5.66 3.61 13.77
C GLY A 5 -5.90 4.95 13.10
N ASP A 6 -4.89 5.83 13.10
CA ASP A 6 -4.98 7.13 12.41
C ASP A 6 -5.00 6.95 10.88
N SER A 7 -4.24 5.98 10.36
CA SER A 7 -4.23 5.65 8.93
C SER A 7 -5.55 5.06 8.44
N LEU A 8 -6.24 4.27 9.27
CA LEU A 8 -7.57 3.74 8.92
C LEU A 8 -8.59 4.87 8.76
N ARG A 9 -8.54 5.87 9.66
CA ARG A 9 -9.39 7.06 9.54
C ARG A 9 -9.04 7.85 8.29
N PHE A 10 -7.75 8.08 8.04
CA PHE A 10 -7.26 8.79 6.84
C PHE A 10 -7.68 8.10 5.54
N CYS A 11 -7.63 6.76 5.50
CA CYS A 11 -8.02 5.94 4.35
C CYS A 11 -9.48 6.15 3.92
N GLN A 12 -10.36 6.58 4.83
CA GLN A 12 -11.78 6.82 4.57
C GLN A 12 -12.08 8.27 4.13
N MET A 13 -11.04 9.08 3.98
CA MET A 13 -11.15 10.49 3.60
C MET A 13 -10.74 10.68 2.14
N PHE A 14 -11.18 11.79 1.55
CA PHE A 14 -10.78 12.20 0.21
C PHE A 14 -9.26 12.29 0.06
N GLU A 15 -8.54 12.71 1.12
CA GLU A 15 -7.09 12.79 1.13
C GLU A 15 -6.41 11.41 0.97
N GLY A 16 -7.04 10.35 1.48
CA GLY A 16 -6.59 8.97 1.26
C GLY A 16 -6.75 8.55 -0.19
N GLU A 17 -7.92 8.81 -0.78
CA GLU A 17 -8.19 8.55 -2.19
C GLU A 17 -7.24 9.33 -3.11
N LEU A 18 -7.06 10.63 -2.84
CA LEU A 18 -6.16 11.50 -3.58
C LEU A 18 -4.71 11.03 -3.46
N LEU A 19 -4.25 10.64 -2.26
CA LEU A 19 -2.91 10.14 -2.08
C LEU A 19 -2.71 8.85 -2.87
N ALA A 20 -3.64 7.89 -2.80
CA ALA A 20 -3.56 6.66 -3.60
C ALA A 20 -3.52 6.97 -5.11
N GLU A 21 -4.34 7.89 -5.59
CA GLU A 21 -4.30 8.33 -6.99
C GLU A 21 -2.95 8.95 -7.37
N LEU A 22 -2.39 9.81 -6.52
CA LEU A 22 -1.08 10.42 -6.75
C LEU A 22 0.03 9.36 -6.76
N MET A 23 -0.01 8.38 -5.86
CA MET A 23 0.95 7.27 -5.84
C MET A 23 0.90 6.46 -7.15
N LEU A 24 -0.31 6.13 -7.61
CA LEU A 24 -0.50 5.38 -8.85
C LEU A 24 -0.03 6.18 -10.07
N ARG A 25 -0.44 7.45 -10.19
CA ARG A 25 -0.10 8.28 -11.37
C ARG A 25 1.36 8.70 -11.39
N TYR A 26 1.91 9.16 -10.26
CA TYR A 26 3.26 9.72 -10.21
C TYR A 26 4.36 8.68 -10.43
N TRP A 27 4.16 7.44 -9.97
CA TRP A 27 5.06 6.33 -10.25
C TRP A 27 4.61 5.45 -11.43
N GLU A 28 3.69 5.97 -12.26
CA GLU A 28 3.28 5.37 -13.55
C GLU A 28 2.78 3.92 -13.44
N HIS A 29 1.92 3.64 -12.47
CA HIS A 29 1.27 2.34 -12.35
C HIS A 29 0.49 2.00 -13.64
N PRO A 30 0.59 0.78 -14.20
CA PRO A 30 -0.05 0.43 -15.48
C PRO A 30 -1.58 0.52 -15.44
N ARG A 31 -2.18 0.48 -14.24
CA ARG A 31 -3.62 0.62 -14.01
C ARG A 31 -4.02 1.95 -13.37
N ALA A 32 -3.18 2.98 -13.46
CA ALA A 32 -3.43 4.27 -12.79
C ALA A 32 -4.73 4.97 -13.24
N ASP A 33 -5.13 4.77 -14.49
CA ASP A 33 -6.37 5.36 -15.06
C ASP A 33 -7.61 4.45 -14.87
N ASP A 34 -7.45 3.28 -14.28
CA ASP A 34 -8.55 2.38 -13.95
C ASP A 34 -9.13 2.74 -12.56
N ALA A 35 -10.29 3.37 -12.57
CA ALA A 35 -10.95 3.82 -11.35
C ALA A 35 -11.44 2.65 -10.47
N ASP A 36 -11.91 1.57 -11.08
CA ASP A 36 -12.40 0.39 -10.34
C ASP A 36 -11.23 -0.31 -9.66
N TYR A 37 -10.10 -0.41 -10.37
CA TYR A 37 -8.85 -0.91 -9.80
C TYR A 37 -8.39 -0.09 -8.60
N ARG A 38 -8.34 1.25 -8.76
CA ARG A 38 -7.93 2.15 -7.66
C ARG A 38 -8.84 2.01 -6.45
N ASN A 39 -10.16 1.96 -6.64
CA ASN A 39 -11.11 1.82 -5.56
C ASN A 39 -10.91 0.48 -4.82
N GLY A 40 -10.77 -0.63 -5.57
CA GLY A 40 -10.47 -1.93 -4.99
C GLY A 40 -9.13 -1.95 -4.23
N LEU A 41 -8.10 -1.26 -4.74
CA LEU A 41 -6.82 -1.12 -4.07
C LEU A 41 -6.94 -0.40 -2.72
N ILE A 42 -7.73 0.68 -2.66
CA ILE A 42 -7.98 1.44 -1.43
C ILE A 42 -8.77 0.59 -0.42
N GLU A 43 -9.78 -0.16 -0.87
CA GLU A 43 -10.54 -1.07 -0.01
C GLU A 43 -9.64 -2.17 0.58
N ASN A 44 -8.75 -2.74 -0.24
CA ASN A 44 -7.78 -3.74 0.19
C ASN A 44 -6.73 -3.14 1.15
N ALA A 45 -6.29 -1.90 0.92
CA ALA A 45 -5.43 -1.18 1.84
C ALA A 45 -6.13 -0.96 3.20
N ALA A 46 -7.41 -0.57 3.19
CA ALA A 46 -8.20 -0.44 4.41
C ALA A 46 -8.32 -1.78 5.16
N ALA A 47 -8.52 -2.88 4.44
CA ALA A 47 -8.57 -4.23 5.02
C ALA A 47 -7.21 -4.62 5.64
N ALA A 48 -6.10 -4.32 4.97
CA ALA A 48 -4.76 -4.54 5.51
C ALA A 48 -4.52 -3.74 6.80
N ILE A 49 -4.91 -2.45 6.83
CA ILE A 49 -4.78 -1.63 8.04
C ILE A 49 -5.62 -2.21 9.18
N ARG A 50 -6.87 -2.64 8.93
CA ARG A 50 -7.71 -3.29 9.95
C ARG A 50 -7.06 -4.56 10.49
N ALA A 51 -6.55 -5.43 9.61
CA ALA A 51 -5.86 -6.63 10.02
C ALA A 51 -4.64 -6.33 10.89
N SER A 52 -3.87 -5.28 10.56
CA SER A 52 -2.75 -4.82 11.39
C SER A 52 -3.20 -4.23 12.73
N MET A 53 -4.34 -3.53 12.79
CA MET A 53 -4.93 -3.08 14.06
C MET A 53 -5.33 -4.25 14.95
N ASP A 54 -5.77 -5.36 14.37
CA ASP A 54 -6.08 -6.62 15.08
C ASP A 54 -4.80 -7.39 15.51
N GLY A 55 -3.62 -6.85 15.21
CA GLY A 55 -2.32 -7.41 15.60
C GLY A 55 -1.68 -8.32 14.55
N ASN A 56 -2.25 -8.44 13.35
CA ASN A 56 -1.65 -9.27 12.31
C ASN A 56 -0.40 -8.59 11.71
N LYS A 57 0.72 -9.31 11.74
CA LYS A 57 1.97 -8.87 11.12
C LYS A 57 1.97 -9.22 9.64
N LEU A 58 1.65 -8.23 8.81
CA LEU A 58 1.53 -8.36 7.35
C LEU A 58 2.86 -8.14 6.62
N MET A 59 3.74 -7.32 7.20
CA MET A 59 5.07 -7.01 6.67
C MET A 59 6.12 -7.27 7.75
N GLU A 60 7.27 -7.81 7.37
CA GLU A 60 8.33 -8.18 8.32
C GLU A 60 8.92 -6.95 9.04
N ASP A 61 9.14 -5.88 8.27
CA ASP A 61 9.86 -4.67 8.67
C ASP A 61 8.98 -3.63 9.42
N ILE A 62 7.67 -3.88 9.56
CA ILE A 62 6.72 -2.94 10.16
C ILE A 62 5.92 -3.65 11.25
N GLU A 63 5.98 -3.14 12.47
CA GLU A 63 5.11 -3.62 13.54
C GLU A 63 3.63 -3.30 13.23
N PRO A 64 2.67 -4.19 13.58
CA PRO A 64 1.26 -4.00 13.19
C PRO A 64 0.68 -2.63 13.59
N SER A 65 1.07 -2.11 14.76
CA SER A 65 0.64 -0.79 15.23
C SER A 65 1.18 0.40 14.43
N GLN A 66 2.24 0.18 13.64
CA GLN A 66 2.94 1.18 12.84
C GLN A 66 2.58 1.14 11.34
N MET A 67 1.68 0.24 10.92
CA MET A 67 1.17 0.20 9.55
C MET A 67 0.58 1.55 9.15
N ASN A 68 1.18 2.21 8.16
CA ASN A 68 0.69 3.47 7.61
C ASN A 68 -0.05 3.25 6.28
N PHE A 69 -0.77 4.27 5.83
CA PHE A 69 -1.56 4.19 4.60
C PHE A 69 -0.74 3.83 3.35
N VAL A 70 0.45 4.42 3.18
CA VAL A 70 1.33 4.14 2.04
C VAL A 70 1.77 2.68 2.01
N ALA A 71 2.22 2.17 3.17
CA ALA A 71 2.62 0.76 3.30
C ALA A 71 1.44 -0.18 3.05
N ALA A 72 0.24 0.18 3.49
CA ALA A 72 -0.96 -0.60 3.25
C ALA A 72 -1.36 -0.65 1.76
N VAL A 73 -1.27 0.47 1.03
CA VAL A 73 -1.49 0.51 -0.42
C VAL A 73 -0.48 -0.37 -1.15
N TRP A 74 0.80 -0.26 -0.78
CA TRP A 74 1.85 -1.13 -1.32
C TRP A 74 1.59 -2.61 -1.03
N TYR A 75 1.21 -2.94 0.21
CA TYR A 75 0.91 -4.31 0.61
C TYR A 75 -0.30 -4.86 -0.15
N ALA A 76 -1.34 -4.06 -0.32
CA ALA A 76 -2.53 -4.45 -1.07
C ALA A 76 -2.19 -4.79 -2.54
N GLU A 77 -1.34 -3.99 -3.17
CA GLU A 77 -0.82 -4.24 -4.52
C GLU A 77 -0.02 -5.55 -4.58
N TRP A 78 0.93 -5.72 -3.66
CA TRP A 78 1.76 -6.93 -3.58
C TRP A 78 0.91 -8.18 -3.35
N ALA A 79 -0.04 -8.13 -2.42
CA ALA A 79 -0.95 -9.24 -2.11
C ALA A 79 -1.82 -9.59 -3.32
N GLY A 80 -2.33 -8.58 -4.04
CA GLY A 80 -3.08 -8.76 -5.28
C GLY A 80 -2.29 -9.50 -6.36
N LEU A 81 -1.00 -9.15 -6.53
CA LEU A 81 -0.11 -9.87 -7.44
C LEU A 81 0.10 -11.34 -7.05
N GLN A 82 0.22 -11.63 -5.75
CA GLN A 82 0.34 -13.02 -5.29
C GLN A 82 -0.92 -13.83 -5.60
N SER A 83 -2.11 -13.24 -5.46
CA SER A 83 -3.37 -13.93 -5.74
C SER A 83 -3.68 -14.09 -7.24
N GLU A 84 -3.28 -13.13 -8.08
CA GLU A 84 -3.66 -13.06 -9.50
C GLU A 84 -2.55 -13.55 -10.46
N SER A 85 -1.40 -13.99 -9.95
CA SER A 85 -0.18 -14.24 -10.74
C SER A 85 -0.34 -15.15 -11.97
N SER A 86 -1.32 -16.06 -11.98
CA SER A 86 -1.59 -16.96 -13.11
C SER A 86 -2.50 -16.36 -14.21
N GLU A 87 -3.19 -15.25 -13.94
CA GLU A 87 -4.19 -14.65 -14.83
C GLU A 87 -3.70 -13.36 -15.50
N ILE A 88 -2.60 -12.80 -15.01
CA ILE A 88 -2.03 -11.54 -15.51
C ILE A 88 -1.01 -11.81 -16.62
N SER A 89 -0.99 -10.94 -17.64
CA SER A 89 0.06 -11.00 -18.67
C SER A 89 1.45 -10.78 -18.06
N ALA A 90 2.47 -11.46 -18.58
CA ALA A 90 3.85 -11.32 -18.10
C ALA A 90 4.37 -9.87 -18.14
N THR A 91 3.88 -9.06 -19.08
CA THR A 91 4.24 -7.63 -19.17
C THR A 91 3.61 -6.82 -18.04
N ASP A 92 2.31 -7.00 -17.79
CA ASP A 92 1.60 -6.28 -16.73
C ASP A 92 2.15 -6.65 -15.34
N LEU A 93 2.44 -7.95 -15.12
CA LEU A 93 3.10 -8.42 -13.90
C LEU A 93 4.42 -7.68 -13.64
N ARG A 94 5.31 -7.62 -14.65
CA ARG A 94 6.62 -6.95 -14.51
C ARG A 94 6.50 -5.45 -14.25
N LEU A 95 5.53 -4.77 -14.86
CA LEU A 95 5.29 -3.35 -14.63
C LEU A 95 4.80 -3.08 -13.19
N ARG A 96 3.87 -3.90 -12.70
CA ARG A 96 3.36 -3.81 -11.32
C ARG A 96 4.45 -4.14 -10.29
N GLU A 97 5.27 -5.16 -10.54
CA GLU A 97 6.46 -5.45 -9.71
C GLU A 97 7.46 -4.28 -9.69
N SER A 98 7.73 -3.67 -10.84
CA SER A 98 8.59 -2.49 -10.93
C SER A 98 8.01 -1.28 -10.17
N TRP A 99 6.69 -1.13 -10.14
CA TRP A 99 6.02 -0.10 -9.35
C TRP A 99 6.24 -0.33 -7.85
N LEU A 100 6.07 -1.56 -7.36
CA LEU A 100 6.31 -1.92 -5.95
C LEU A 100 7.74 -1.56 -5.51
N GLU A 101 8.75 -1.91 -6.31
CA GLU A 101 10.15 -1.56 -6.03
C GLU A 101 10.37 -0.04 -6.04
N THR A 102 9.74 0.67 -6.98
CA THR A 102 9.87 2.13 -7.10
C THR A 102 9.30 2.85 -5.89
N VAL A 103 8.09 2.48 -5.44
CA VAL A 103 7.44 3.05 -4.25
C VAL A 103 8.30 2.84 -3.01
N ARG A 104 8.78 1.60 -2.80
CA ARG A 104 9.57 1.24 -1.62
C ARG A 104 10.89 2.02 -1.57
N ARG A 105 11.52 2.23 -2.73
CA ARG A 105 12.74 3.05 -2.85
C ARG A 105 12.48 4.55 -2.69
N ALA A 106 11.33 5.05 -3.16
CA ALA A 106 11.01 6.48 -3.10
C ALA A 106 10.63 6.94 -1.68
N MET A 107 10.00 6.07 -0.88
CA MET A 107 9.54 6.38 0.47
C MET A 107 9.97 5.33 1.49
N PRO A 108 11.28 5.11 1.69
CA PRO A 108 11.77 4.03 2.56
C PRO A 108 11.32 4.18 4.02
N SER A 109 11.11 5.41 4.49
CA SER A 109 10.62 5.70 5.84
C SER A 109 9.19 5.22 6.12
N CYS A 110 8.40 4.94 5.07
CA CYS A 110 7.07 4.35 5.22
C CYS A 110 7.14 2.83 5.44
N PHE A 111 8.30 2.20 5.25
CA PHE A 111 8.48 0.75 5.29
C PHE A 111 9.40 0.28 6.42
N CYS A 112 9.61 1.11 7.44
CA CYS A 112 10.42 0.77 8.60
C CYS A 112 9.71 1.21 9.89
N ASN A 113 10.18 0.67 11.01
CA ASN A 113 9.70 1.16 12.29
C ASN A 113 10.10 2.62 12.49
N GLN A 114 9.17 3.43 12.99
CA GLN A 114 9.40 4.86 13.19
C GLN A 114 10.43 5.15 14.28
N ASP A 115 10.62 4.21 15.20
CA ASP A 115 11.64 4.30 16.25
C ASP A 115 13.08 4.18 15.72
N ASP A 116 13.24 3.63 14.51
CA ASP A 116 14.54 3.44 13.84
C ASP A 116 14.94 4.67 12.99
N LEU A 117 14.04 5.65 12.82
CA LEU A 117 14.31 6.87 12.06
C LEU A 117 15.16 7.87 12.88
N PRO A 118 16.14 8.55 12.25
CA PRO A 118 16.91 9.58 12.93
C PRO A 118 16.00 10.73 13.39
N LYS A 119 16.20 11.17 14.64
CA LYS A 119 15.41 12.24 15.29
C LYS A 119 15.97 13.63 15.01
#